data_AF-A0AAD3UFD6-F1
#
_entry.id   AF-A0AAD3UFD6-F1
#
_cell.length_a   1.000
_cell.length_b   1.000
_cell.length_c   1.000
_cell.angle_alpha   90.00
_cell.angle_beta   90.00
_cell.angle_gamma   90.00
#
_symmetry.space_group_name_H-M   'P 1'
#
loop_
_entity.id
_entity.type
_entity.pdbx_description
1 polymer ?
#
loop_
_entity_poly.entity_id
_entity_poly.type
_entity_poly.pdbx_seq_one_letter_code
_entity_poly.pdbx_strand_id
1 'polypeptide(L)' 'MSSHDTLTLRPLEREDLKFVHQLNNNASIMRYWFEEPYEAYMELAQLYDKHIHDQHER' A
#
# COMPACT_ATOMS: atom_id res chain seq x y z
N MET A 1 10.23 10.72 28.55
CA MET A 1 8.79 10.57 28.30
C MET A 1 8.50 11.29 26.99
N SER A 2 8.01 10.51 26.02
CA SER A 2 7.41 10.84 24.71
C SER A 2 8.01 11.98 23.88
N SER A 3 8.84 11.62 22.89
CA SER A 3 9.11 12.44 21.71
C SER A 3 7.91 12.37 20.76
N HIS A 4 6.84 13.13 21.05
CA HIS A 4 5.78 13.42 20.09
C HIS A 4 6.27 14.47 19.08
N ASP A 5 5.97 14.49 17.79
CA ASP A 5 5.49 13.50 16.81
C ASP A 5 5.74 14.23 15.47
N THR A 6 6.66 13.76 14.63
CA THR A 6 6.75 14.23 13.22
C THR A 6 6.20 13.17 12.29
N LEU A 7 5.04 12.59 12.65
CA LEU A 7 4.30 11.75 11.73
C LEU A 7 3.50 12.64 10.80
N THR A 8 3.80 12.56 9.51
CA THR A 8 3.07 13.26 8.45
C THR A 8 2.49 12.26 7.48
N LEU A 9 1.22 12.44 7.12
CA LEU A 9 0.57 11.65 6.08
C LEU A 9 0.63 12.40 4.75
N ARG A 10 0.82 11.65 3.67
CA ARG A 10 0.72 12.13 2.29
C ARG A 10 0.07 11.06 1.41
N PRO A 11 -0.45 11.40 0.22
CA PRO A 11 -0.93 10.42 -0.73
C PRO A 11 0.14 9.36 -1.07
N LEU A 12 -0.32 8.16 -1.38
CA LEU A 12 0.51 7.08 -1.92
C LEU A 12 0.96 7.45 -3.33
N GLU A 13 2.26 7.40 -3.58
CA GLU A 13 2.84 7.72 -4.89
C GLU A 13 3.43 6.47 -5.54
N ARG A 14 3.71 6.52 -6.85
CA ARG A 14 4.23 5.38 -7.61
C ARG A 14 5.56 4.83 -7.04
N GLU A 15 6.40 5.68 -6.48
CA GLU A 15 7.69 5.28 -5.89
C GLU A 15 7.53 4.44 -4.62
N ASP A 16 6.39 4.57 -3.92
CA ASP A 16 6.08 3.84 -2.70
C ASP A 16 5.60 2.40 -2.98
N LEU A 17 5.23 2.08 -4.22
CA LEU A 17 4.67 0.77 -4.57
C LEU A 17 5.62 -0.39 -4.27
N LYS A 18 6.94 -0.15 -4.26
CA LYS A 18 7.91 -1.17 -3.84
C LYS A 18 7.76 -1.54 -2.37
N PHE A 19 7.46 -0.57 -1.52
CA PHE A 19 7.19 -0.80 -0.10
C PHE A 19 5.86 -1.52 0.07
N VAL A 20 4.80 -1.06 -0.60
CA VAL A 20 3.48 -1.71 -0.58
C VAL A 20 3.57 -3.17 -1.04
N HIS A 21 4.28 -3.44 -2.15
CA HIS A 21 4.48 -4.79 -2.67
C HIS A 21 5.11 -5.74 -1.65
N GLN A 22 6.07 -5.26 -0.84
CA GLN A 22 6.66 -6.06 0.24
C GLN A 22 5.65 -6.38 1.34
N LEU A 23 4.74 -5.45 1.66
CA LEU A 23 3.67 -5.70 2.63
C LEU A 23 2.65 -6.70 2.08
N ASN A 24 2.23 -6.52 0.82
CA ASN A 24 1.22 -7.35 0.17
C ASN A 24 1.68 -8.80 -0.04
N ASN A 25 2.99 -9.05 -0.04
CA ASN A 25 3.56 -10.40 -0.10
C ASN A 25 4.03 -10.92 1.29
N ASN A 26 3.72 -10.20 2.37
CA ASN A 26 4.03 -10.63 3.73
C ASN A 26 2.82 -11.34 4.37
N ALA A 27 2.93 -12.66 4.54
CA ALA A 27 1.89 -13.51 5.12
C ALA A 27 1.43 -13.10 6.54
N SER A 28 2.33 -12.53 7.35
CA SER A 28 1.95 -12.04 8.68
C SER A 28 1.10 -10.79 8.60
N ILE A 29 1.36 -9.91 7.63
CA ILE A 29 0.64 -8.65 7.45
C ILE A 29 -0.70 -8.89 6.75
N MET A 30 -0.72 -9.61 5.63
CA MET A 30 -1.95 -9.87 4.88
C MET A 30 -2.97 -10.69 5.66
N ARG A 31 -2.54 -11.50 6.64
CA ARG A 31 -3.45 -12.17 7.58
C ARG A 31 -4.32 -11.18 8.34
N TYR A 32 -3.81 -10.00 8.69
CA TYR A 32 -4.62 -8.97 9.36
C TYR A 32 -5.61 -8.29 8.41
N TRP A 33 -5.35 -8.33 7.10
CA TRP A 33 -6.21 -7.74 6.06
C TRP A 33 -7.14 -8.77 5.43
N PHE A 34 -7.05 -10.04 5.83
CA PHE A 34 -7.83 -11.15 5.28
C PHE A 34 -7.63 -11.35 3.77
N GLU A 35 -6.46 -10.95 3.26
CA GLU A 35 -6.06 -11.06 1.86
C GLU A 35 -5.02 -12.16 1.65
N GLU A 36 -4.87 -12.62 0.41
CA GLU A 36 -3.82 -13.57 0.03
C GLU A 36 -2.44 -12.87 0.02
N PRO A 37 -1.38 -13.45 0.64
CA PRO A 37 -0.05 -12.86 0.66
C PRO A 37 0.74 -13.09 -0.62
N TYR A 38 0.11 -12.83 -1.76
CA TYR A 38 0.71 -12.97 -3.05
C TYR A 38 0.13 -11.93 -4.01
N GLU A 39 0.97 -11.03 -4.48
CA GLU A 39 0.60 -10.02 -5.48
C GLU A 39 1.81 -9.71 -6.33
N ALA A 40 1.68 -9.82 -7.67
CA ALA A 40 2.77 -9.48 -8.57
C ALA A 40 2.97 -7.95 -8.63
N TYR A 41 4.22 -7.47 -8.62
CA TYR A 41 4.49 -6.02 -8.71
C TYR A 41 3.85 -5.35 -9.94
N MET A 42 3.80 -6.05 -11.08
CA MET A 42 3.17 -5.55 -12.30
C MET A 42 1.66 -5.38 -12.12
N GLU A 43 1.00 -6.30 -11.43
CA GLU A 43 -0.43 -6.24 -11.12
C GLU A 43 -0.72 -5.06 -10.19
N LEU A 44 0.05 -4.91 -9.10
CA LEU A 44 -0.06 -3.77 -8.18
C LEU A 44 0.10 -2.42 -8.91
N ALA A 45 1.09 -2.30 -9.79
CA ALA A 45 1.31 -1.07 -10.55
C ALA A 45 0.16 -0.77 -11.53
N GLN A 46 -0.39 -1.79 -12.17
CA GLN A 46 -1.55 -1.65 -13.06
C GLN A 46 -2.81 -1.23 -12.29
N LEU A 47 -3.04 -1.80 -11.11
CA LEU A 47 -4.14 -1.41 -10.22
C LEU A 47 -3.97 0.04 -9.77
N TYR A 48 -2.78 0.43 -9.30
CA TYR A 48 -2.51 1.82 -8.94
C TYR A 48 -2.81 2.79 -10.10
N ASP A 49 -2.30 2.50 -11.30
CA ASP A 49 -2.51 3.35 -12.48
C ASP A 49 -3.98 3.44 -12.91
N LYS A 50 -4.74 2.35 -12.75
CA LYS A 50 -6.18 2.32 -13.04
C LYS A 50 -6.98 3.16 -12.04
N HIS A 51 -6.57 3.18 -10.78
CA HIS A 51 -7.32 3.79 -9.68
C HIS A 51 -6.84 5.20 -9.29
N ILE A 52 -5.71 5.69 -9.81
CA ILE A 52 -5.15 7.02 -9.47
C ILE A 52 -6.09 8.20 -9.75
N HIS A 53 -7.07 8.02 -10.64
CA HIS A 53 -8.08 9.02 -11.00
C HIS A 53 -9.47 8.70 -10.47
N ASP A 54 -9.64 7.59 -9.74
CA ASP A 54 -10.91 7.23 -9.14
C ASP A 54 -11.14 8.08 -7.88
N GLN A 55 -12.07 9.03 -7.97
CA GLN A 55 -12.43 9.90 -6.85
C GLN A 55 -13.59 9.35 -6.00
N HIS A 56 -14.13 8.18 -6.37
CA HIS A 56 -15.25 7.54 -5.70
C HIS A 56 -14.83 6.44 -4.71
N GLU A 57 -13.60 5.94 -4.79
CA GLU A 57 -13.00 5.14 -3.70
C GLU A 57 -12.61 6.08 -2.54
N ARG A 58 -13.55 6.25 -1.60
CA ARG A 58 -13.33 6.95 -0.31
C ARG A 58 -13.75 6.10 0.86
#